data_AF-A0A318A0B1-F1
#
_entry.id   AF-A0A318A0B1-F1
#
_cell.length_a   1.000
_cell.length_b   1.000
_cell.length_c   1.000
_cell.angle_alpha   90.00
_cell.angle_beta   90.00
_cell.angle_gamma   90.00
#
_symmetry.space_group_name_H-M   'P 1'
#
loop_
_entity.id
_entity.type
_entity.pdbx_description
1 polymer ?
#
loop_
_entity_poly.entity_id
_entity_poly.type
_entity_poly.pdbx_seq_one_letter_code
_entity_poly.pdbx_strand_id
1 'polypeptide(L)'
;MLNVHRANTNISEFKNTETNQVLSSARGISLSDAKKQVLTSAKMFEAGVSMNILNQPSSAGTLIDIHAKSLSDVLQKIFSNETKHTVVFNNKEITLTELFEKQFSPMSSNSDQIGRQPKESIEPLKDWLIKELNIPTGEKNHTGMLTKIKAISTFGTTVWQLLNPPESNVHKDFSTNQRKNSDTLKSILGKDIFPLFKEFSQKTRTKLFDDELTRARSERMPMIKDENGVLKAVDGVFEDAAKYGLGFGQVVQKVNNTDSLEQKELLIALNGNKNINGIPRENAPIQDLTRPYMMSESEMTSMPQSYKDLGLNDGITRHKLHHGTGINRWQPYGMHALESSYKGKPYAGAQSGGMCDILLAATILSGESMYGKTDKVIPLTLGVAAFMNFGGYHTFNEVVPIGEAMSYGKPFVPSNKSALQTSDLYDRVQAYARKYLKPMTFNEISSYKNVHNDIVNQLKQEHKSLSLDINDLSDTIYYTK
;
A
#
# COMPACT_ATOMS: atom_id res chain seq x y z
N MET A 1 2.54 26.51 18.30
CA MET A 1 2.80 25.09 18.57
C MET A 1 1.54 24.49 19.17
N LEU A 2 0.96 23.47 18.55
CA LEU A 2 -0.23 22.77 19.01
C LEU A 2 0.20 21.67 19.97
N ASN A 3 -0.20 21.80 21.23
CA ASN A 3 -0.08 20.74 22.21
C ASN A 3 -1.17 19.69 21.93
N VAL A 4 -0.76 18.46 21.64
CA VAL A 4 -1.66 17.35 21.28
C VAL A 4 -1.69 16.31 22.39
N HIS A 5 -2.88 15.92 22.85
CA HIS A 5 -3.06 14.85 23.84
C HIS A 5 -3.95 13.73 23.30
N ARG A 6 -3.56 12.48 23.58
CA ARG A 6 -4.35 11.28 23.32
C ARG A 6 -5.42 11.14 24.39
N ALA A 7 -6.67 11.37 24.02
CA ALA A 7 -7.78 11.41 24.98
C ALA A 7 -8.10 10.02 25.59
N ASN A 8 -7.73 8.92 24.93
CA ASN A 8 -7.99 7.57 25.42
C ASN A 8 -7.00 6.53 24.84
N THR A 9 -6.65 5.49 25.59
CA THR A 9 -5.76 4.42 25.08
C THR A 9 -6.47 3.51 24.07
N ASN A 10 -7.80 3.40 24.14
CA ASN A 10 -8.56 2.45 23.31
C ASN A 10 -9.14 3.07 22.02
N ILE A 11 -9.11 4.40 21.90
CA ILE A 11 -9.58 5.13 20.72
C ILE A 11 -8.47 6.11 20.39
N SER A 12 -7.87 6.00 19.19
CA SER A 12 -6.81 6.88 18.70
C SER A 12 -7.33 8.29 18.37
N GLU A 13 -8.01 8.90 19.34
CA GLU A 13 -8.50 10.27 19.29
C GLU A 13 -7.42 11.23 19.77
N PHE A 14 -7.03 12.15 18.89
CA PHE A 14 -6.07 13.21 19.17
C PHE A 14 -6.80 14.54 19.24
N LYS A 15 -6.60 15.28 20.33
CA LYS A 15 -7.18 16.61 20.53
C LYS A 15 -6.10 17.67 20.69
N ASN A 16 -6.40 18.88 20.25
CA ASN A 16 -5.69 20.07 20.69
C ASN A 16 -6.01 20.29 22.17
N THR A 17 -4.98 20.39 23.02
CA THR A 17 -5.17 20.53 24.48
C THR A 17 -5.65 21.91 24.92
N GLU A 18 -5.45 22.93 24.10
CA GLU A 18 -5.84 24.32 24.41
C GLU A 18 -7.29 24.59 24.01
N THR A 19 -7.71 24.07 22.85
CA THR A 19 -9.06 24.30 22.32
C THR A 19 -10.02 23.13 22.54
N ASN A 20 -9.52 21.98 23.01
CA ASN A 20 -10.23 20.70 23.09
C ASN A 20 -10.80 20.21 21.74
N GLN A 21 -10.33 20.77 20.62
CA GLN A 21 -10.78 20.40 19.29
C GLN A 21 -10.23 19.03 18.89
N VAL A 22 -11.09 18.14 18.38
CA VAL A 22 -10.68 16.86 17.81
C VAL A 22 -9.93 17.08 16.50
N LEU A 23 -8.66 16.68 16.47
CA LEU A 23 -7.78 16.76 15.30
C LEU A 23 -7.81 15.47 14.47
N SER A 24 -7.93 14.33 15.14
CA SER A 24 -7.98 13.01 14.52
C SER A 24 -8.90 12.10 15.33
N SER A 25 -9.80 11.38 14.68
CA SER A 25 -10.63 10.33 15.28
C SER A 25 -10.97 9.26 14.24
N ALA A 26 -11.76 8.25 14.59
CA ALA A 26 -12.28 7.27 13.62
C ALA A 26 -13.06 7.92 12.45
N ARG A 27 -13.49 9.18 12.59
CA ARG A 27 -14.11 10.00 11.52
C ARG A 27 -13.09 10.69 10.61
N GLY A 28 -11.79 10.42 10.75
CA GLY A 28 -10.72 11.01 9.95
C GLY A 28 -10.04 12.20 10.63
N ILE A 29 -9.32 12.99 9.83
CA ILE A 29 -8.58 14.18 10.27
C ILE A 29 -9.42 15.44 10.04
N SER A 30 -9.50 16.30 11.06
CA SER A 30 -10.14 17.61 10.97
C SER A 30 -9.20 18.61 10.28
N LEU A 31 -9.63 19.15 9.13
CA LEU A 31 -8.82 20.06 8.32
C LEU A 31 -9.56 21.36 8.00
N SER A 32 -8.82 22.47 7.95
CA SER A 32 -9.30 23.72 7.36
C SER A 32 -9.48 23.55 5.85
N ASP A 33 -10.32 24.39 5.24
CA ASP A 33 -10.57 24.31 3.80
C ASP A 33 -9.33 24.59 2.97
N ALA A 34 -8.47 25.53 3.40
CA ALA A 34 -7.17 25.77 2.78
C ALA A 34 -6.27 24.52 2.79
N LYS A 35 -6.21 23.78 3.91
CA LYS A 35 -5.46 22.51 3.97
C LYS A 35 -6.08 21.44 3.06
N LYS A 36 -7.42 21.34 2.99
CA LYS A 36 -8.08 20.41 2.06
C LYS A 36 -7.71 20.71 0.60
N GLN A 37 -7.61 21.98 0.22
CA GLN A 37 -7.20 22.38 -1.13
C GLN A 37 -5.73 22.04 -1.42
N VAL A 38 -4.82 22.23 -0.45
CA VAL A 38 -3.42 21.77 -0.57
C VAL A 38 -3.36 20.26 -0.81
N LEU A 39 -4.10 19.47 -0.01
CA LEU A 39 -4.15 18.02 -0.17
C LEU A 39 -4.76 17.59 -1.50
N THR A 40 -5.78 18.29 -1.98
CA THR A 40 -6.41 18.04 -3.29
C THR A 40 -5.38 18.24 -4.40
N SER A 41 -4.68 19.37 -4.38
CA SER A 41 -3.60 19.65 -5.33
C SER A 41 -2.49 18.59 -5.25
N ALA A 42 -2.11 18.17 -4.05
CA ALA A 42 -1.09 17.14 -3.84
C ALA A 42 -1.51 15.76 -4.41
N LYS A 43 -2.78 15.36 -4.27
CA LYS A 43 -3.31 14.15 -4.91
C LYS A 43 -3.27 14.22 -6.43
N MET A 44 -3.60 15.38 -7.01
CA MET A 44 -3.56 15.61 -8.46
C MET A 44 -2.12 15.57 -8.99
N PHE A 45 -1.18 16.15 -8.25
CA PHE A 45 0.25 16.00 -8.52
C PHE A 45 0.66 14.52 -8.52
N GLU A 46 0.38 13.78 -7.46
CA GLU A 46 0.75 12.36 -7.37
C GLU A 46 0.10 11.50 -8.47
N ALA A 47 -1.14 11.81 -8.85
CA ALA A 47 -1.80 11.17 -9.98
C ALA A 47 -1.05 11.45 -11.30
N GLY A 48 -0.73 12.71 -11.58
CA GLY A 48 0.06 13.10 -12.76
C GLY A 48 1.43 12.43 -12.79
N VAL A 49 2.13 12.35 -11.66
CA VAL A 49 3.40 11.61 -11.55
C VAL A 49 3.23 10.13 -11.86
N SER A 50 2.24 9.50 -11.23
CA SER A 50 1.96 8.07 -11.41
C SER A 50 1.60 7.75 -12.84
N MET A 51 0.77 8.58 -13.48
CA MET A 51 0.38 8.43 -14.88
C MET A 51 1.60 8.44 -15.80
N ASN A 52 2.53 9.36 -15.58
CA ASN A 52 3.73 9.50 -16.40
C ASN A 52 4.69 8.32 -16.20
N ILE A 53 4.89 7.86 -14.96
CA ILE A 53 5.69 6.66 -14.66
C ILE A 53 5.07 5.42 -15.29
N LEU A 54 3.76 5.21 -15.14
CA LEU A 54 3.09 4.01 -15.67
C LEU A 54 3.09 3.96 -17.20
N ASN A 55 3.00 5.12 -17.87
CA ASN A 55 3.05 5.20 -19.32
C ASN A 55 4.46 5.04 -19.88
N GLN A 56 5.48 5.52 -19.15
CA GLN A 56 6.88 5.48 -19.57
C GLN A 56 7.80 5.10 -18.41
N PRO A 57 7.82 3.82 -18.02
CA PRO A 57 8.41 3.38 -16.76
C PRO A 57 9.94 3.39 -16.76
N SER A 58 10.62 3.41 -17.91
CA SER A 58 12.09 3.54 -18.02
C SER A 58 12.80 2.54 -17.09
N SER A 59 13.82 2.97 -16.33
CA SER A 59 14.53 2.14 -15.34
C SER A 59 13.62 1.53 -14.28
N ALA A 60 12.50 2.18 -13.90
CA ALA A 60 11.54 1.55 -13.00
C ALA A 60 10.95 0.27 -13.61
N GLY A 61 10.58 0.33 -14.90
CA GLY A 61 10.09 -0.82 -15.67
C GLY A 61 11.15 -1.91 -15.81
N THR A 62 12.40 -1.54 -16.10
CA THR A 62 13.51 -2.50 -16.19
C THR A 62 13.72 -3.26 -14.88
N LEU A 63 13.73 -2.56 -13.73
CA LEU A 63 13.90 -3.22 -12.43
C LEU A 63 12.74 -4.15 -12.09
N ILE A 64 11.50 -3.74 -12.40
CA ILE A 64 10.32 -4.58 -12.23
C ILE A 64 10.39 -5.82 -13.12
N ASP A 65 10.80 -5.69 -14.38
CA ASP A 65 10.94 -6.81 -15.32
C ASP A 65 11.97 -7.84 -14.84
N ILE A 66 13.10 -7.39 -14.28
CA ILE A 66 14.12 -8.27 -13.71
C ILE A 66 13.53 -9.12 -12.59
N HIS A 67 12.84 -8.50 -11.64
CA HIS A 67 12.25 -9.23 -10.51
C HIS A 67 11.05 -10.08 -10.92
N ALA A 68 10.24 -9.63 -11.88
CA ALA A 68 9.13 -10.39 -12.43
C ALA A 68 9.62 -11.68 -13.11
N LYS A 69 10.68 -11.59 -13.91
CA LYS A 69 11.31 -12.77 -14.51
C LYS A 69 11.83 -13.75 -13.47
N SER A 70 12.56 -13.27 -12.46
CA SER A 70 13.01 -14.13 -11.35
C SER A 70 11.83 -14.78 -10.60
N LEU A 71 10.71 -14.07 -10.44
CA LEU A 71 9.51 -14.64 -9.85
C LEU A 71 8.91 -15.72 -10.76
N SER A 72 8.84 -15.50 -12.07
CA SER A 72 8.39 -16.52 -13.03
C SER A 72 9.16 -17.81 -12.88
N ASP A 73 10.50 -17.74 -12.84
CA ASP A 73 11.36 -18.94 -12.70
C ASP A 73 11.06 -19.70 -11.40
N VAL A 74 10.76 -18.98 -10.31
CA VAL A 74 10.37 -19.56 -9.01
C VAL A 74 8.99 -20.22 -9.09
N LEU A 75 8.01 -19.56 -9.72
CA LEU A 75 6.66 -20.11 -9.86
C LEU A 75 6.65 -21.35 -10.75
N GLN A 76 7.44 -21.37 -11.84
CA GLN A 76 7.60 -22.57 -12.67
C GLN A 76 8.11 -23.77 -11.86
N LYS A 77 9.09 -23.56 -10.97
CA LYS A 77 9.57 -24.62 -10.07
C LYS A 77 8.47 -25.08 -9.11
N ILE A 78 7.77 -24.15 -8.46
CA ILE A 78 6.72 -24.46 -7.47
C ILE A 78 5.54 -25.21 -8.08
N PHE A 79 5.16 -24.87 -9.31
CA PHE A 79 4.05 -25.49 -10.02
C PHE A 79 4.47 -26.72 -10.85
N SER A 80 5.77 -27.07 -10.86
CA SER A 80 6.24 -28.31 -11.46
C SER A 80 5.80 -29.52 -10.63
N ASN A 81 5.42 -30.61 -11.30
CA ASN A 81 4.99 -31.85 -10.65
C ASN A 81 6.10 -32.56 -9.85
N GLU A 82 7.33 -32.06 -9.91
CA GLU A 82 8.51 -32.66 -9.28
C GLU A 82 8.69 -32.21 -7.83
N THR A 83 8.12 -31.06 -7.42
CA THR A 83 8.36 -30.48 -6.10
C THR A 83 7.22 -30.76 -5.12
N LYS A 84 7.37 -31.79 -4.27
CA LYS A 84 6.47 -32.08 -3.13
C LYS A 84 6.85 -31.32 -1.85
N HIS A 85 7.43 -30.14 -1.98
CA HIS A 85 7.88 -29.38 -0.82
C HIS A 85 6.70 -28.87 0.00
N THR A 86 6.76 -29.10 1.32
CA THR A 86 5.78 -28.61 2.28
C THR A 86 6.34 -27.50 3.16
N VAL A 87 5.43 -26.66 3.63
CA VAL A 87 5.69 -25.56 4.56
C VAL A 87 4.62 -25.54 5.64
N VAL A 88 4.91 -24.90 6.76
CA VAL A 88 3.94 -24.63 7.82
C VAL A 88 3.40 -23.22 7.64
N PHE A 89 2.11 -23.10 7.29
CA PHE A 89 1.41 -21.85 7.08
C PHE A 89 0.15 -21.82 7.93
N ASN A 90 -0.04 -20.77 8.73
CA ASN A 90 -1.16 -20.67 9.69
C ASN A 90 -1.34 -21.93 10.55
N ASN A 91 -0.24 -22.43 11.11
CA ASN A 91 -0.17 -23.65 11.94
C ASN A 91 -0.64 -24.94 11.25
N LYS A 92 -0.66 -24.97 9.92
CA LYS A 92 -0.97 -26.16 9.11
C LYS A 92 0.16 -26.47 8.15
N GLU A 93 0.46 -27.75 7.98
CA GLU A 93 1.35 -28.20 6.92
C GLU A 93 0.59 -28.22 5.58
N ILE A 94 1.15 -27.54 4.59
CA ILE A 94 0.56 -27.35 3.26
C ILE A 94 1.66 -27.46 2.20
N THR A 95 1.32 -27.92 1.00
CA THR A 95 2.28 -27.92 -0.13
C THR A 95 2.54 -26.50 -0.61
N LEU A 96 3.74 -26.22 -1.14
CA LEU A 96 4.03 -24.92 -1.75
C LEU A 96 3.08 -24.62 -2.91
N THR A 97 2.75 -25.63 -3.73
CA THR A 97 1.80 -25.49 -4.84
C THR A 97 0.45 -25.00 -4.35
N GLU A 98 -0.16 -25.68 -3.38
CA GLU A 98 -1.46 -25.31 -2.81
C GLU A 98 -1.42 -23.93 -2.15
N LEU A 99 -0.35 -23.63 -1.40
CA LEU A 99 -0.16 -22.32 -0.77
C LEU A 99 -0.13 -21.20 -1.82
N PHE A 100 0.72 -21.32 -2.84
CA PHE A 100 0.88 -20.27 -3.84
C PHE A 100 -0.34 -20.14 -4.75
N GLU A 101 -1.01 -21.23 -5.13
CA GLU A 101 -2.30 -21.15 -5.83
C GLU A 101 -3.33 -20.37 -5.02
N LYS A 102 -3.41 -20.62 -3.70
CA LYS A 102 -4.29 -19.87 -2.81
C LYS A 102 -3.92 -18.39 -2.72
N GLN A 103 -2.63 -18.08 -2.53
CA GLN A 103 -2.13 -16.71 -2.38
C GLN A 103 -2.29 -15.89 -3.67
N PHE A 104 -2.12 -16.51 -4.84
CA PHE A 104 -2.32 -15.85 -6.13
C PHE A 104 -3.78 -15.82 -6.59
N SER A 105 -4.70 -16.60 -5.99
CA SER A 105 -6.12 -16.61 -6.38
C SER A 105 -6.81 -15.24 -6.48
N PRO A 106 -6.47 -14.20 -5.69
CA PRO A 106 -7.01 -12.85 -5.88
C PRO A 106 -6.53 -12.13 -7.15
N MET A 107 -5.60 -12.71 -7.92
CA MET A 107 -5.22 -12.24 -9.25
C MET A 107 -6.02 -12.94 -10.36
N SER A 108 -6.99 -13.78 -10.03
CA SER A 108 -7.91 -14.35 -11.03
C SER A 108 -8.83 -13.30 -11.66
N SER A 109 -9.41 -13.64 -12.81
CA SER A 109 -10.36 -12.82 -13.57
C SER A 109 -11.61 -12.40 -12.77
N ASN A 110 -11.98 -13.18 -11.75
CA ASN A 110 -13.14 -12.94 -10.90
C ASN A 110 -12.87 -11.99 -9.71
N SER A 111 -11.63 -11.53 -9.53
CA SER A 111 -11.31 -10.57 -8.48
C SER A 111 -11.54 -9.13 -8.93
N ASP A 112 -11.59 -8.22 -7.95
CA ASP A 112 -11.54 -6.78 -8.17
C ASP A 112 -10.13 -6.20 -7.96
N GLN A 113 -9.14 -7.02 -7.62
CA GLN A 113 -7.78 -6.52 -7.40
C GLN A 113 -7.12 -6.00 -8.69
N ILE A 114 -6.21 -5.05 -8.51
CA ILE A 114 -5.40 -4.49 -9.60
C ILE A 114 -4.28 -5.46 -9.94
N GLY A 115 -3.94 -5.55 -11.22
CA GLY A 115 -2.94 -6.49 -11.73
C GLY A 115 -3.46 -7.93 -11.87
N ARG A 116 -4.78 -8.12 -11.78
CA ARG A 116 -5.42 -9.41 -12.02
C ARG A 116 -5.47 -9.77 -13.50
N GLN A 117 -5.78 -11.03 -13.76
CA GLN A 117 -6.09 -11.56 -15.07
C GLN A 117 -7.29 -10.85 -15.71
N PRO A 118 -7.23 -10.51 -17.01
CA PRO A 118 -8.39 -9.96 -17.73
C PRO A 118 -9.62 -10.87 -17.62
N LYS A 119 -10.82 -10.28 -17.58
CA LYS A 119 -12.08 -11.03 -17.43
C LYS A 119 -12.34 -11.97 -18.61
N GLU A 120 -11.79 -11.61 -19.76
CA GLU A 120 -11.94 -12.29 -21.04
C GLU A 120 -10.94 -13.44 -21.22
N SER A 121 -9.98 -13.60 -20.29
CA SER A 121 -8.99 -14.66 -20.36
C SER A 121 -9.59 -16.03 -20.07
N ILE A 122 -9.35 -16.98 -20.96
CA ILE A 122 -9.73 -18.40 -20.80
C ILE A 122 -8.58 -19.28 -20.29
N GLU A 123 -7.37 -18.71 -20.18
CA GLU A 123 -6.17 -19.42 -19.73
C GLU A 123 -6.20 -19.64 -18.20
N PRO A 124 -5.74 -20.80 -17.68
CA PRO A 124 -5.57 -20.99 -16.24
C PRO A 124 -4.68 -19.90 -15.63
N LEU A 125 -5.05 -19.40 -14.44
CA LEU A 125 -4.36 -18.30 -13.77
C LEU A 125 -2.84 -18.49 -13.71
N LYS A 126 -2.37 -19.70 -13.39
CA LYS A 126 -0.95 -20.02 -13.24
C LYS A 126 -0.17 -19.83 -14.55
N ASP A 127 -0.74 -20.26 -15.67
CA ASP A 127 -0.08 -20.26 -16.98
C ASP A 127 -0.05 -18.82 -17.53
N TRP A 128 -1.19 -18.12 -17.40
CA TRP A 128 -1.31 -16.70 -17.70
C TRP A 128 -0.30 -15.87 -16.89
N LEU A 129 -0.22 -16.09 -15.57
CA LEU A 129 0.67 -15.31 -14.72
C LEU A 129 2.14 -15.53 -15.09
N ILE A 130 2.58 -16.78 -15.27
CA ILE A 130 3.95 -17.08 -15.70
C ILE A 130 4.26 -16.40 -17.04
N LYS A 131 3.33 -16.43 -17.99
CA LYS A 131 3.49 -15.76 -19.27
C LYS A 131 3.64 -14.24 -19.11
N GLU A 132 2.73 -13.58 -18.39
CA GLU A 132 2.74 -12.13 -18.18
C GLU A 132 4.01 -11.64 -17.47
N LEU A 133 4.52 -12.41 -16.51
CA LEU A 133 5.77 -12.08 -15.81
C LEU A 133 7.00 -12.05 -16.73
N ASN A 134 6.96 -12.76 -17.87
CA ASN A 134 8.04 -12.82 -18.86
C ASN A 134 7.93 -11.78 -19.98
N ILE A 135 6.74 -11.20 -20.19
CA ILE A 135 6.55 -10.15 -21.20
C ILE A 135 7.19 -8.86 -20.68
N PRO A 136 8.14 -8.21 -21.37
CA PRO A 136 8.70 -6.92 -20.91
C PRO A 136 7.62 -5.84 -20.74
N THR A 137 7.78 -4.96 -19.75
CA THR A 137 6.76 -3.93 -19.47
C THR A 137 6.59 -2.96 -20.65
N GLY A 138 7.68 -2.63 -21.35
CA GLY A 138 7.63 -1.73 -22.51
C GLY A 138 7.10 -0.33 -22.19
N GLU A 139 6.62 0.37 -23.21
CA GLU A 139 5.94 1.67 -23.08
C GLU A 139 4.43 1.51 -23.28
N LYS A 140 3.63 2.34 -22.60
CA LYS A 140 2.16 2.39 -22.69
C LYS A 140 1.40 1.10 -22.32
N ASN A 141 2.08 0.03 -21.91
CA ASN A 141 1.47 -1.16 -21.30
C ASN A 141 1.49 -1.06 -19.77
N HIS A 142 0.72 -0.10 -19.23
CA HIS A 142 0.64 0.09 -17.78
C HIS A 142 0.05 -1.16 -17.09
N THR A 143 -0.88 -1.88 -17.73
CA THR A 143 -1.52 -3.08 -17.16
C THR A 143 -0.52 -4.20 -16.87
N GLY A 144 0.45 -4.45 -17.75
CA GLY A 144 1.51 -5.44 -17.51
C GLY A 144 2.39 -5.07 -16.32
N MET A 145 2.70 -3.78 -16.15
CA MET A 145 3.42 -3.28 -14.97
C MET A 145 2.64 -3.53 -13.67
N LEU A 146 1.32 -3.26 -13.69
CA LEU A 146 0.44 -3.46 -12.54
C LEU A 146 0.40 -4.94 -12.13
N THR A 147 0.27 -5.86 -13.10
CA THR A 147 0.30 -7.31 -12.87
C THR A 147 1.60 -7.76 -12.20
N LYS A 148 2.75 -7.31 -12.70
CA LYS A 148 4.06 -7.70 -12.15
C LYS A 148 4.26 -7.19 -10.74
N ILE A 149 3.98 -5.92 -10.48
CA ILE A 149 4.12 -5.35 -9.13
C ILE A 149 3.20 -6.09 -8.15
N LYS A 150 1.96 -6.37 -8.57
CA LYS A 150 1.03 -7.14 -7.74
C LYS A 150 1.55 -8.55 -7.44
N ALA A 151 2.08 -9.24 -8.45
CA ALA A 151 2.62 -10.59 -8.28
C ALA A 151 3.82 -10.62 -7.33
N ILE A 152 4.74 -9.66 -7.49
CA ILE A 152 5.91 -9.48 -6.62
C ILE A 152 5.46 -9.19 -5.19
N SER A 153 4.44 -8.33 -5.00
CA SER A 153 3.84 -8.08 -3.69
C SER A 153 3.27 -9.34 -3.06
N THR A 154 2.48 -10.13 -3.79
CA THR A 154 1.88 -11.38 -3.29
C THR A 154 2.96 -12.38 -2.86
N PHE A 155 4.02 -12.52 -3.65
CA PHE A 155 5.16 -13.37 -3.29
C PHE A 155 5.83 -12.86 -2.00
N GLY A 156 6.07 -11.55 -1.90
CA GLY A 156 6.66 -10.91 -0.72
C GLY A 156 5.84 -11.12 0.56
N THR A 157 4.52 -10.91 0.49
CA THR A 157 3.60 -11.17 1.60
C THR A 157 3.68 -12.64 2.03
N THR A 158 3.68 -13.56 1.07
CA THR A 158 3.76 -15.01 1.35
C THR A 158 5.08 -15.37 2.03
N VAL A 159 6.21 -14.85 1.55
CA VAL A 159 7.52 -15.07 2.19
C VAL A 159 7.55 -14.50 3.61
N TRP A 160 7.02 -13.28 3.81
CA TRP A 160 6.94 -12.69 5.15
C TRP A 160 6.14 -13.57 6.12
N GLN A 161 4.99 -14.08 5.69
CA GLN A 161 4.14 -14.93 6.53
C GLN A 161 4.78 -16.29 6.83
N LEU A 162 5.48 -16.88 5.86
CA LEU A 162 6.21 -18.14 6.06
C LEU A 162 7.37 -17.98 7.05
N LEU A 163 8.05 -16.84 7.04
CA LEU A 163 9.19 -16.57 7.92
C LEU A 163 8.77 -15.91 9.25
N ASN A 164 7.49 -15.56 9.42
CA ASN A 164 6.89 -15.13 10.69
C ASN A 164 5.62 -15.94 10.97
N PRO A 165 5.73 -17.25 11.25
CA PRO A 165 4.56 -18.07 11.54
C PRO A 165 3.82 -17.55 12.80
N PRO A 166 2.48 -17.68 12.88
CA PRO A 166 1.70 -17.08 13.95
C PRO A 166 2.10 -17.54 15.35
N GLU A 167 2.10 -16.59 16.28
CA GLU A 167 2.24 -16.88 17.69
C GLU A 167 0.87 -17.29 18.36
N SER A 168 0.39 -18.55 18.27
CA SER A 168 -0.59 -19.14 19.22
C SER A 168 -0.04 -19.78 20.53
N ASN A 169 -0.63 -19.48 21.70
CA ASN A 169 -0.37 -19.96 23.09
C ASN A 169 0.05 -21.45 23.36
N VAL A 170 0.12 -22.34 22.38
CA VAL A 170 0.61 -23.73 22.45
C VAL A 170 2.10 -23.83 22.03
N HIS A 171 2.87 -22.76 22.17
CA HIS A 171 4.18 -22.58 21.54
C HIS A 171 5.37 -23.38 22.04
N LYS A 172 5.74 -24.40 21.28
CA LYS A 172 7.12 -24.92 21.28
C LYS A 172 7.84 -24.81 19.93
N ASP A 173 7.16 -24.42 18.84
CA ASP A 173 7.68 -24.68 17.48
C ASP A 173 7.90 -23.46 16.56
N PHE A 174 7.84 -22.20 17.02
CA PHE A 174 8.06 -21.02 16.14
C PHE A 174 9.38 -21.13 15.37
N SER A 175 10.49 -21.32 16.09
CA SER A 175 11.83 -21.42 15.51
C SER A 175 11.96 -22.65 14.60
N THR A 176 11.30 -23.74 14.95
CA THR A 176 11.26 -24.98 14.15
C THR A 176 10.54 -24.76 12.82
N ASN A 177 9.35 -24.13 12.86
CA ASN A 177 8.54 -23.84 11.69
C ASN A 177 9.20 -22.80 10.79
N GLN A 178 9.78 -21.74 11.36
CA GLN A 178 10.53 -20.74 10.61
C GLN A 178 11.73 -21.37 9.89
N ARG A 179 12.47 -22.27 10.57
CA ARG A 179 13.59 -22.99 9.97
C ARG A 179 13.14 -23.92 8.84
N LYS A 180 12.11 -24.76 9.07
CA LYS A 180 11.52 -25.63 8.03
C LYS A 180 11.11 -24.82 6.80
N ASN A 181 10.39 -23.72 7.01
CA ASN A 181 9.95 -22.85 5.92
C ASN A 181 11.12 -22.19 5.18
N SER A 182 12.14 -21.72 5.91
CA SER A 182 13.35 -21.15 5.33
C SER A 182 14.13 -22.18 4.49
N ASP A 183 14.28 -23.41 4.98
CA ASP A 183 14.99 -24.47 4.27
C ASP A 183 14.24 -24.88 2.99
N THR A 184 12.92 -24.98 3.06
CA THR A 184 12.06 -25.22 1.89
C THR A 184 12.14 -24.08 0.87
N LEU A 185 12.14 -22.82 1.30
CA LEU A 185 12.31 -21.69 0.38
C LEU A 185 13.71 -21.68 -0.25
N LYS A 186 14.74 -22.04 0.52
CA LYS A 186 16.12 -22.19 0.03
C LYS A 186 16.24 -23.26 -1.05
N SER A 187 15.54 -24.40 -0.93
CA SER A 187 15.60 -25.45 -1.95
C SER A 187 15.02 -24.99 -3.30
N ILE A 188 13.93 -24.22 -3.28
CA ILE A 188 13.31 -23.67 -4.49
C ILE A 188 14.14 -22.54 -5.10
N LEU A 189 14.62 -21.63 -4.25
CA LEU A 189 15.33 -20.42 -4.67
C LEU A 189 16.80 -20.68 -5.00
N GLY A 190 17.38 -21.78 -4.52
CA GLY A 190 18.79 -22.15 -4.72
C GLY A 190 19.78 -21.28 -3.91
N LYS A 191 19.29 -20.57 -2.89
CA LYS A 191 20.07 -19.60 -2.10
C LYS A 191 19.57 -19.50 -0.68
N ASP A 192 20.47 -19.21 0.25
CA ASP A 192 20.10 -18.95 1.65
C ASP A 192 19.49 -17.55 1.78
N ILE A 193 18.20 -17.51 2.12
CA ILE A 193 17.43 -16.29 2.21
C ILE A 193 17.31 -15.75 3.64
N PHE A 194 17.65 -16.56 4.64
CA PHE A 194 17.41 -16.20 6.03
C PHE A 194 18.22 -14.97 6.48
N PRO A 195 19.51 -14.81 6.11
CA PRO A 195 20.25 -13.59 6.41
C PRO A 195 19.63 -12.33 5.81
N LEU A 196 19.13 -12.42 4.57
CA LEU A 196 18.48 -11.32 3.85
C LEU A 196 17.16 -10.93 4.52
N PHE A 197 16.35 -11.93 4.88
CA PHE A 197 15.10 -11.72 5.62
C PHE A 197 15.37 -11.10 7.00
N LYS A 198 16.39 -11.58 7.72
CA LYS A 198 16.78 -11.04 9.03
C LYS A 198 17.22 -9.59 8.93
N GLU A 199 18.05 -9.23 7.94
CA GLU A 199 18.40 -7.83 7.70
C GLU A 199 17.14 -6.99 7.41
N PHE A 200 16.23 -7.53 6.59
CA PHE A 200 14.99 -6.83 6.23
C PHE A 200 14.08 -6.56 7.44
N SER A 201 13.84 -7.56 8.29
CA SER A 201 12.98 -7.42 9.49
C SER A 201 13.61 -6.52 10.56
N GLN A 202 14.94 -6.43 10.61
CA GLN A 202 15.65 -5.56 11.55
C GLN A 202 15.71 -4.10 11.12
N LYS A 203 15.68 -3.82 9.81
CA LYS A 203 15.85 -2.46 9.29
C LYS A 203 14.58 -1.84 8.69
N THR A 204 13.72 -2.59 8.01
CA THR A 204 12.54 -2.02 7.33
C THR A 204 11.26 -2.32 8.08
N ARG A 205 10.93 -3.61 8.25
CA ARG A 205 9.68 -4.03 8.90
C ARG A 205 9.94 -4.41 10.36
N THR A 206 10.29 -3.39 11.14
CA THR A 206 10.64 -3.50 12.55
C THR A 206 9.41 -3.68 13.45
N LYS A 207 9.60 -4.03 14.73
CA LYS A 207 8.49 -4.03 15.70
C LYS A 207 7.78 -2.67 15.77
N LEU A 208 8.52 -1.57 15.68
CA LEU A 208 7.95 -0.22 15.65
C LEU A 208 7.15 0.05 14.36
N PHE A 209 7.56 -0.55 13.23
CA PHE A 209 6.77 -0.50 12.00
C PHE A 209 5.42 -1.19 12.18
N ASP A 210 5.39 -2.33 12.89
CA ASP A 210 4.20 -3.15 13.13
C ASP A 210 3.39 -2.76 14.40
N ASP A 211 3.83 -1.74 15.14
CA ASP A 211 3.20 -1.26 16.38
C ASP A 211 1.80 -0.65 16.15
N GLU A 212 0.84 -0.94 17.04
CA GLU A 212 -0.55 -0.50 16.90
C GLU A 212 -0.72 1.03 16.83
N LEU A 213 0.21 1.81 17.41
CA LEU A 213 0.15 3.28 17.40
C LEU A 213 0.61 3.86 16.07
N THR A 214 1.71 3.34 15.55
CA THR A 214 2.27 3.76 14.25
C THR A 214 1.43 3.24 13.09
N ARG A 215 0.76 2.10 13.32
CA ARG A 215 -0.13 1.41 12.39
C ARG A 215 -1.61 1.61 12.65
N ALA A 216 -2.01 2.56 13.51
CA ALA A 216 -3.40 2.79 13.88
C ALA A 216 -4.27 2.99 12.63
N ARG A 217 -4.77 1.88 12.10
CA ARG A 217 -5.61 1.74 10.94
C ARG A 217 -6.68 0.76 11.40
N SER A 218 -7.84 1.29 11.76
CA SER A 218 -9.02 0.45 11.75
C SER A 218 -9.41 0.31 10.29
N GLU A 219 -9.49 -0.92 9.79
CA GLU A 219 -10.29 -1.14 8.59
C GLU A 219 -11.70 -0.64 8.91
N ARG A 220 -12.21 0.31 8.13
CA ARG A 220 -13.54 0.85 8.40
C ARG A 220 -14.57 -0.27 8.44
N MET A 221 -15.69 -0.01 9.11
CA MET A 221 -16.76 -0.98 9.20
C MET A 221 -17.23 -1.42 7.81
N PRO A 222 -17.20 -2.74 7.51
CA PRO A 222 -17.79 -3.26 6.30
C PRO A 222 -19.28 -2.89 6.24
N MET A 223 -19.76 -2.62 5.03
CA MET A 223 -21.19 -2.49 4.77
C MET A 223 -21.69 -3.75 4.07
N ILE A 224 -22.77 -4.31 4.60
CA ILE A 224 -23.47 -5.45 4.01
C ILE A 224 -24.85 -5.01 3.52
N LYS A 225 -25.41 -5.75 2.57
CA LYS A 225 -26.80 -5.53 2.18
C LYS A 225 -27.73 -6.09 3.25
N ASP A 226 -28.77 -5.35 3.58
CA ASP A 226 -29.88 -5.85 4.38
C ASP A 226 -30.88 -6.65 3.51
N GLU A 227 -31.97 -7.11 4.13
CA GLU A 227 -33.04 -7.87 3.48
C GLU A 227 -33.74 -7.12 2.33
N ASN A 228 -33.62 -5.79 2.29
CA ASN A 228 -34.18 -4.93 1.25
C ASN A 228 -33.11 -4.51 0.21
N GLY A 229 -31.89 -5.04 0.31
CA GLY A 229 -30.77 -4.74 -0.58
C GLY A 229 -30.04 -3.42 -0.30
N VAL A 230 -30.36 -2.75 0.81
CA VAL A 230 -29.73 -1.48 1.21
C VAL A 230 -28.44 -1.75 1.97
N LEU A 231 -27.38 -1.00 1.69
CA LEU A 231 -26.10 -1.12 2.39
C LEU A 231 -26.21 -0.53 3.80
N LYS A 232 -25.90 -1.35 4.81
CA LYS A 232 -25.82 -0.95 6.23
C LYS A 232 -24.45 -1.29 6.82
N ALA A 233 -23.98 -0.46 7.76
CA ALA A 233 -22.78 -0.77 8.53
C ALA A 233 -23.01 -1.99 9.41
N VAL A 234 -22.00 -2.85 9.49
CA VAL A 234 -21.99 -4.05 10.34
C VAL A 234 -21.71 -3.66 11.80
N ASP A 235 -22.31 -4.31 12.79
CA ASP A 235 -21.84 -4.19 14.19
C ASP A 235 -20.70 -5.18 14.47
N GLY A 236 -19.53 -4.86 13.92
CA GLY A 236 -18.38 -5.76 13.83
C GLY A 236 -17.43 -5.73 15.02
N VAL A 237 -16.86 -6.89 15.34
CA VAL A 237 -15.75 -7.04 16.28
C VAL A 237 -14.42 -6.96 15.52
N PHE A 238 -13.56 -6.03 15.93
CA PHE A 238 -12.21 -5.91 15.41
C PHE A 238 -11.30 -7.01 15.95
N GLU A 239 -10.62 -7.70 15.04
CA GLU A 239 -9.61 -8.71 15.36
C GLU A 239 -8.35 -8.53 14.51
N ASP A 240 -7.24 -9.09 14.99
CA ASP A 240 -5.99 -9.11 14.23
C ASP A 240 -6.16 -9.88 12.90
N ALA A 241 -5.85 -9.20 11.80
CA ALA A 241 -5.86 -9.71 10.43
C ALA A 241 -4.95 -10.94 10.25
N ALA A 242 -3.87 -11.05 11.02
CA ALA A 242 -2.95 -12.18 10.97
C ALA A 242 -3.66 -13.51 11.27
N LYS A 243 -4.65 -13.51 12.18
CA LYS A 243 -5.46 -14.70 12.53
C LYS A 243 -6.19 -15.29 11.32
N TYR A 244 -6.45 -14.47 10.31
CA TYR A 244 -7.22 -14.81 9.11
C TYR A 244 -6.35 -14.97 7.86
N GLY A 245 -5.01 -14.93 8.01
CA GLY A 245 -4.07 -14.98 6.90
C GLY A 245 -4.06 -13.70 6.04
N LEU A 246 -4.64 -12.61 6.54
CA LEU A 246 -4.80 -11.33 5.82
C LEU A 246 -3.61 -10.37 6.01
N GLY A 247 -2.55 -10.83 6.68
CA GLY A 247 -1.37 -10.02 6.96
C GLY A 247 -1.44 -9.42 8.35
N PHE A 248 -1.71 -8.12 8.45
CA PHE A 248 -1.49 -7.33 9.67
C PHE A 248 -2.56 -6.23 9.82
N GLY A 249 -2.72 -5.67 11.02
CA GLY A 249 -3.74 -4.66 11.32
C GLY A 249 -5.05 -5.27 11.84
N GLN A 250 -6.09 -4.44 11.97
CA GLN A 250 -7.37 -4.84 12.56
C GLN A 250 -8.44 -4.96 11.46
N VAL A 251 -9.11 -6.10 11.39
CA VAL A 251 -10.17 -6.44 10.42
C VAL A 251 -11.46 -6.78 11.15
N VAL A 252 -12.60 -6.54 10.50
CA VAL A 252 -13.89 -7.08 10.96
C VAL A 252 -14.16 -8.37 10.21
N GLN A 253 -14.22 -9.47 10.95
CA GLN A 253 -14.50 -10.81 10.42
C GLN A 253 -15.70 -11.46 11.10
N LYS A 254 -16.13 -10.89 12.23
CA LYS A 254 -17.24 -11.38 13.04
C LYS A 254 -18.07 -10.24 13.57
N VAL A 255 -19.31 -10.53 13.90
CA VAL A 255 -20.19 -9.68 14.71
C VAL A 255 -20.41 -10.29 16.09
N ASN A 256 -21.03 -9.53 16.98
CA ASN A 256 -21.28 -9.96 18.36
C ASN A 256 -22.07 -11.27 18.47
N ASN A 257 -23.03 -11.52 17.56
CA ASN A 257 -23.77 -12.79 17.47
C ASN A 257 -23.41 -13.55 16.19
N THR A 258 -22.55 -14.57 16.31
CA THR A 258 -22.01 -15.33 15.18
C THR A 258 -23.03 -16.18 14.41
N ASP A 259 -24.21 -16.45 14.97
CA ASP A 259 -25.25 -17.24 14.28
C ASP A 259 -26.29 -16.36 13.57
N SER A 260 -26.12 -15.04 13.63
CA SER A 260 -27.04 -14.05 13.05
C SER A 260 -27.04 -14.03 11.51
N LEU A 261 -28.12 -13.49 10.93
CA LEU A 261 -28.17 -13.16 9.49
C LEU A 261 -27.03 -12.20 9.11
N GLU A 262 -26.71 -11.26 9.99
CA GLU A 262 -25.63 -10.29 9.79
C GLU A 262 -24.26 -10.99 9.65
N GLN A 263 -23.95 -11.99 10.49
CA GLN A 263 -22.72 -12.77 10.32
C GLN A 263 -22.69 -13.48 8.96
N LYS A 264 -23.82 -14.04 8.51
CA LYS A 264 -23.91 -14.75 7.22
C LYS A 264 -23.65 -13.80 6.05
N GLU A 265 -24.28 -12.62 6.05
CA GLU A 265 -24.08 -11.59 5.03
C GLU A 265 -22.64 -11.06 5.02
N LEU A 266 -22.04 -10.87 6.20
CA LEU A 266 -20.62 -10.51 6.30
C LEU A 266 -19.71 -11.58 5.68
N LEU A 267 -19.96 -12.86 5.95
CA LEU A 267 -19.18 -13.97 5.37
C LEU A 267 -19.35 -14.06 3.85
N ILE A 268 -20.57 -13.83 3.33
CA ILE A 268 -20.86 -13.76 1.90
C ILE A 268 -20.07 -12.60 1.26
N ALA A 269 -20.13 -11.41 1.85
CA ALA A 269 -19.41 -10.23 1.37
C ALA A 269 -17.88 -10.44 1.35
N LEU A 270 -17.34 -11.12 2.36
CA LEU A 270 -15.90 -11.43 2.45
C LEU A 270 -15.45 -12.47 1.41
N ASN A 271 -16.35 -13.34 0.94
CA ASN A 271 -16.06 -14.41 -0.02
C ASN A 271 -14.80 -15.23 0.36
N GLY A 272 -14.74 -15.68 1.61
CA GLY A 272 -13.58 -16.39 2.14
C GLY A 272 -12.28 -15.56 2.07
N ASN A 273 -12.37 -14.27 2.40
CA ASN A 273 -11.30 -13.28 2.39
C ASN A 273 -10.77 -12.84 1.02
N LYS A 274 -11.30 -13.38 -0.08
CA LYS A 274 -10.91 -12.99 -1.44
C LYS A 274 -11.25 -11.53 -1.74
N ASN A 275 -12.30 -11.01 -1.10
CA ASN A 275 -12.87 -9.70 -1.41
C ASN A 275 -12.82 -8.72 -0.24
N ILE A 276 -11.94 -8.88 0.76
CA ILE A 276 -11.94 -7.97 1.92
C ILE A 276 -11.71 -6.50 1.55
N ASN A 277 -10.85 -6.25 0.57
CA ASN A 277 -10.66 -4.91 0.02
C ASN A 277 -11.86 -4.49 -0.83
N GLY A 278 -12.61 -5.45 -1.35
CA GLY A 278 -13.79 -5.31 -2.19
C GLY A 278 -15.13 -5.20 -1.44
N ILE A 279 -15.15 -4.83 -0.15
CA ILE A 279 -16.42 -4.59 0.55
C ILE A 279 -16.65 -3.08 0.63
N PRO A 280 -17.83 -2.55 0.26
CA PRO A 280 -18.17 -1.16 0.53
C PRO A 280 -18.00 -0.85 2.02
N ARG A 281 -17.47 0.33 2.35
CA ARG A 281 -17.19 0.70 3.74
C ARG A 281 -17.99 1.93 4.16
N GLU A 282 -18.33 1.98 5.45
CA GLU A 282 -19.06 3.11 6.03
C GLU A 282 -18.31 4.44 5.78
N ASN A 283 -19.05 5.51 5.48
CA ASN A 283 -18.54 6.87 5.28
C ASN A 283 -17.53 7.06 4.13
N ALA A 284 -17.35 6.04 3.27
CA ALA A 284 -16.59 6.17 2.03
C ALA A 284 -17.00 5.12 0.99
N PRO A 285 -18.26 5.17 0.55
CA PRO A 285 -18.72 4.34 -0.54
C PRO A 285 -17.89 4.64 -1.79
N ILE A 286 -17.51 3.58 -2.51
CA ILE A 286 -16.81 3.70 -3.77
C ILE A 286 -17.88 3.87 -4.84
N GLN A 287 -17.98 5.10 -5.36
CA GLN A 287 -19.01 5.46 -6.33
C GLN A 287 -18.58 5.05 -7.73
N ASP A 288 -17.44 5.58 -8.19
CA ASP A 288 -16.81 5.16 -9.44
C ASP A 288 -15.85 4.00 -9.23
N LEU A 289 -16.34 2.78 -9.50
CA LEU A 289 -15.59 1.51 -9.45
C LEU A 289 -14.49 1.38 -10.52
N THR A 290 -14.33 2.39 -11.38
CA THR A 290 -13.34 2.41 -12.45
C THR A 290 -12.26 3.46 -12.26
N ARG A 291 -12.41 4.36 -11.27
CA ARG A 291 -11.50 5.50 -11.08
C ARG A 291 -10.14 5.07 -10.53
N PRO A 292 -9.03 5.36 -11.24
CA PRO A 292 -7.71 5.25 -10.64
C PRO A 292 -7.42 6.44 -9.72
N TYR A 293 -6.44 6.28 -8.84
CA TYR A 293 -5.89 7.33 -7.97
C TYR A 293 -6.80 7.79 -6.81
N MET A 294 -6.25 8.65 -5.96
CA MET A 294 -6.80 9.03 -4.64
C MET A 294 -7.88 10.12 -4.67
N MET A 295 -8.28 10.61 -5.85
CA MET A 295 -9.22 11.74 -5.96
C MET A 295 -10.66 11.29 -5.72
N SER A 296 -11.38 12.02 -4.86
CA SER A 296 -12.82 11.86 -4.65
C SER A 296 -13.63 12.35 -5.85
N GLU A 297 -14.93 12.08 -5.87
CA GLU A 297 -15.84 12.63 -6.88
C GLU A 297 -15.85 14.16 -6.89
N SER A 298 -15.86 14.77 -5.70
CA SER A 298 -15.84 16.21 -5.57
C SER A 298 -14.53 16.81 -6.06
N GLU A 299 -13.39 16.20 -5.73
CA GLU A 299 -12.06 16.62 -6.20
C GLU A 299 -11.92 16.50 -7.72
N MET A 300 -12.52 15.47 -8.33
CA MET A 300 -12.58 15.34 -9.79
C MET A 300 -13.43 16.42 -10.43
N THR A 301 -14.59 16.73 -9.84
CA THR A 301 -15.53 17.73 -10.36
C THR A 301 -14.96 19.15 -10.25
N SER A 302 -14.25 19.44 -9.16
CA SER A 302 -13.63 20.74 -8.87
C SER A 302 -12.17 20.85 -9.32
N MET A 303 -11.71 19.98 -10.21
CA MET A 303 -10.33 19.98 -10.71
C MET A 303 -9.94 21.37 -11.24
N PRO A 304 -8.85 21.98 -10.71
CA PRO A 304 -8.36 23.27 -11.18
C PRO A 304 -8.03 23.26 -12.67
N GLN A 305 -8.27 24.39 -13.36
CA GLN A 305 -8.01 24.50 -14.80
C GLN A 305 -6.55 24.21 -15.14
N SER A 306 -5.61 24.64 -14.31
CA SER A 306 -4.18 24.37 -14.49
C SER A 306 -3.83 22.88 -14.56
N TYR A 307 -4.52 22.00 -13.82
CA TYR A 307 -4.34 20.55 -13.96
C TYR A 307 -5.07 19.97 -15.18
N LYS A 308 -6.20 20.56 -15.58
CA LYS A 308 -6.91 20.18 -16.82
C LYS A 308 -6.06 20.50 -18.04
N ASP A 309 -5.39 21.65 -18.06
CA ASP A 309 -4.51 22.09 -19.15
C ASP A 309 -3.29 21.17 -19.31
N LEU A 310 -2.84 20.52 -18.22
CA LEU A 310 -1.82 19.45 -18.26
C LEU A 310 -2.38 18.08 -18.71
N GLY A 311 -3.67 18.00 -19.07
CA GLY A 311 -4.30 16.77 -19.54
C GLY A 311 -4.60 15.73 -18.47
N LEU A 312 -4.67 16.13 -17.18
CA LEU A 312 -4.89 15.20 -16.07
C LEU A 312 -6.19 14.40 -16.25
N ASN A 313 -7.28 15.07 -16.60
CA ASN A 313 -8.59 14.44 -16.77
C ASN A 313 -8.59 13.37 -17.87
N ASP A 314 -7.98 13.66 -19.02
CA ASP A 314 -7.90 12.74 -20.15
C ASP A 314 -7.02 11.53 -19.79
N GLY A 315 -5.92 11.77 -19.08
CA GLY A 315 -5.05 10.69 -18.67
C GLY A 315 -5.65 9.81 -17.57
N ILE A 316 -6.41 10.36 -16.62
CA ILE A 316 -7.23 9.56 -15.68
C ILE A 316 -8.23 8.70 -16.46
N THR A 317 -8.88 9.26 -17.48
CA THR A 317 -9.83 8.53 -18.32
C THR A 317 -9.18 7.36 -19.06
N ARG A 318 -7.98 7.55 -19.63
CA ARG A 318 -7.21 6.47 -20.28
C ARG A 318 -6.75 5.37 -19.33
N HIS A 319 -6.70 5.65 -18.04
CA HIS A 319 -6.26 4.73 -17.00
C HIS A 319 -7.41 4.11 -16.21
N LYS A 320 -8.67 4.35 -16.62
CA LYS A 320 -9.82 3.70 -16.01
C LYS A 320 -9.67 2.18 -16.09
N LEU A 321 -9.81 1.55 -14.94
CA LEU A 321 -9.78 0.10 -14.79
C LEU A 321 -10.87 -0.24 -13.80
N HIS A 322 -11.80 -1.11 -14.19
CA HIS A 322 -12.75 -1.63 -13.22
C HIS A 322 -11.98 -2.48 -12.19
N HIS A 323 -11.83 -1.98 -10.99
CA HIS A 323 -11.20 -2.64 -9.83
C HIS A 323 -12.16 -2.62 -8.64
N GLY A 324 -13.46 -2.44 -8.95
CA GLY A 324 -14.56 -2.59 -8.03
C GLY A 324 -14.35 -1.75 -6.78
N THR A 325 -14.66 -2.39 -5.66
CA THR A 325 -14.42 -1.88 -4.32
C THR A 325 -12.96 -2.04 -3.87
N GLY A 326 -12.13 -2.73 -4.66
CA GLY A 326 -10.69 -2.85 -4.45
C GLY A 326 -9.90 -1.54 -4.56
N ILE A 327 -10.55 -0.42 -4.89
CA ILE A 327 -10.01 0.94 -4.72
C ILE A 327 -9.96 1.29 -3.25
N ASN A 328 -8.78 1.59 -2.74
CA ASN A 328 -8.66 1.83 -1.32
C ASN A 328 -8.83 3.30 -0.94
N ARG A 329 -10.04 3.84 -1.06
CA ARG A 329 -10.31 5.20 -0.58
C ARG A 329 -10.47 5.18 0.93
N TRP A 330 -9.42 4.90 1.71
CA TRP A 330 -9.45 4.83 3.18
C TRP A 330 -9.81 6.17 3.85
N GLN A 331 -10.21 6.15 5.14
CA GLN A 331 -10.48 7.34 5.97
C GLN A 331 -9.41 7.29 7.05
N PRO A 332 -8.17 7.51 6.65
CA PRO A 332 -7.06 7.38 7.57
C PRO A 332 -7.20 8.42 8.68
N TYR A 333 -6.84 7.97 9.88
CA TYR A 333 -6.72 8.75 11.09
C TYR A 333 -5.49 8.26 11.85
N GLY A 334 -5.21 8.87 12.98
CA GLY A 334 -4.04 8.55 13.78
C GLY A 334 -2.84 9.43 13.44
N MET A 335 -1.70 9.10 14.05
CA MET A 335 -0.52 9.98 14.03
C MET A 335 0.01 10.22 12.62
N HIS A 336 0.20 9.16 11.83
CA HIS A 336 0.76 9.30 10.50
C HIS A 336 -0.12 10.18 9.59
N ALA A 337 -1.43 9.97 9.62
CA ALA A 337 -2.41 10.78 8.90
C ALA A 337 -2.37 12.25 9.34
N LEU A 338 -2.28 12.49 10.65
CA LEU A 338 -2.14 13.83 11.23
C LEU A 338 -0.84 14.50 10.74
N GLU A 339 0.32 13.87 10.94
CA GLU A 339 1.62 14.39 10.50
C GLU A 339 1.64 14.69 8.99
N SER A 340 1.09 13.78 8.18
CA SER A 340 1.02 13.94 6.71
C SER A 340 0.20 15.17 6.33
N SER A 341 -0.97 15.32 6.96
CA SER A 341 -1.86 16.47 6.72
C SER A 341 -1.22 17.81 7.13
N TYR A 342 -0.39 17.82 8.18
CA TYR A 342 0.36 19.00 8.59
C TYR A 342 1.51 19.33 7.66
N LYS A 343 2.05 18.35 6.94
CA LYS A 343 2.99 18.58 5.83
C LYS A 343 2.31 18.89 4.49
N GLY A 344 0.98 18.97 4.46
CA GLY A 344 0.23 19.14 3.21
C GLY A 344 0.39 17.97 2.23
N LYS A 345 0.67 16.77 2.74
CA LYS A 345 0.83 15.55 1.93
C LYS A 345 -0.41 14.66 2.08
N PRO A 346 -0.91 14.06 0.98
CA PRO A 346 -2.05 13.17 1.05
C PRO A 346 -1.64 11.88 1.75
N TYR A 347 -2.64 11.12 2.16
CA TYR A 347 -2.45 9.88 2.90
C TYR A 347 -3.63 8.96 2.61
N ALA A 348 -3.34 7.68 2.42
CA ALA A 348 -4.32 6.61 2.26
C ALA A 348 -4.31 5.69 3.49
N GLY A 349 -3.28 5.68 4.31
CA GLY A 349 -3.19 4.78 5.45
C GLY A 349 -2.13 5.24 6.44
N ALA A 350 -1.32 4.30 6.90
CA ALA A 350 -0.10 4.54 7.65
C ALA A 350 1.11 4.32 6.72
N GLN A 351 2.11 3.55 7.11
CA GLN A 351 3.23 3.20 6.23
C GLN A 351 2.86 2.00 5.34
N SER A 352 3.33 1.99 4.09
CA SER A 352 2.93 0.98 3.11
C SER A 352 3.55 -0.38 3.38
N GLY A 353 2.76 -1.31 3.93
CA GLY A 353 3.18 -2.70 4.05
C GLY A 353 3.34 -3.40 2.70
N GLY A 354 2.57 -3.01 1.68
CA GLY A 354 2.75 -3.50 0.32
C GLY A 354 4.11 -3.12 -0.27
N MET A 355 4.61 -1.90 0.00
CA MET A 355 5.97 -1.51 -0.36
C MET A 355 7.02 -2.38 0.34
N CYS A 356 6.84 -2.66 1.64
CA CYS A 356 7.72 -3.57 2.37
C CYS A 356 7.73 -4.97 1.75
N ASP A 357 6.56 -5.52 1.43
CA ASP A 357 6.46 -6.85 0.84
C ASP A 357 7.12 -6.91 -0.55
N ILE A 358 6.97 -5.87 -1.37
CA ILE A 358 7.64 -5.78 -2.68
C ILE A 358 9.18 -5.67 -2.53
N LEU A 359 9.68 -4.85 -1.60
CA LEU A 359 11.11 -4.74 -1.35
C LEU A 359 11.70 -6.03 -0.78
N LEU A 360 10.96 -6.73 0.09
CA LEU A 360 11.35 -8.04 0.58
C LEU A 360 11.44 -9.03 -0.58
N ALA A 361 10.40 -9.10 -1.41
CA ALA A 361 10.40 -9.95 -2.60
C ALA A 361 11.59 -9.64 -3.51
N ALA A 362 11.84 -8.37 -3.82
CA ALA A 362 12.99 -7.95 -4.62
C ALA A 362 14.34 -8.39 -4.02
N THR A 363 14.49 -8.25 -2.70
CA THR A 363 15.68 -8.71 -1.96
C THR A 363 15.85 -10.23 -2.09
N ILE A 364 14.82 -11.00 -1.80
CA ILE A 364 14.85 -12.47 -1.85
C ILE A 364 15.08 -12.98 -3.29
N LEU A 365 14.35 -12.43 -4.26
CA LEU A 365 14.47 -12.79 -5.67
C LEU A 365 15.83 -12.41 -6.27
N SER A 366 16.44 -11.31 -5.83
CA SER A 366 17.82 -10.97 -6.22
C SER A 366 18.85 -11.91 -5.61
N GLY A 367 18.62 -12.38 -4.38
CA GLY A 367 19.57 -13.21 -3.64
C GLY A 367 20.75 -12.45 -3.05
N GLU A 368 20.65 -11.13 -3.01
CA GLU A 368 21.62 -10.24 -2.41
C GLU A 368 20.90 -9.15 -1.61
N SER A 369 21.61 -8.51 -0.67
CA SER A 369 21.04 -7.39 0.07
C SER A 369 20.74 -6.23 -0.90
N MET A 370 19.58 -5.62 -0.76
CA MET A 370 19.19 -4.41 -1.49
C MET A 370 19.55 -3.13 -0.72
N TYR A 371 20.02 -3.24 0.53
CA TYR A 371 20.39 -2.09 1.34
C TYR A 371 21.63 -1.39 0.76
N GLY A 372 21.55 -0.07 0.62
CA GLY A 372 22.63 0.75 0.04
C GLY A 372 22.69 0.74 -1.50
N LYS A 373 21.79 0.03 -2.19
CA LYS A 373 21.77 -0.08 -3.66
C LYS A 373 20.83 0.95 -4.28
N THR A 374 21.23 2.21 -4.22
CA THR A 374 20.37 3.33 -4.64
C THR A 374 19.91 3.24 -6.10
N ASP A 375 20.76 2.74 -6.99
CA ASP A 375 20.51 2.54 -8.42
C ASP A 375 19.49 1.41 -8.72
N LYS A 376 19.27 0.51 -7.77
CA LYS A 376 18.25 -0.55 -7.88
C LYS A 376 16.98 -0.21 -7.12
N VAL A 377 17.11 0.27 -5.88
CA VAL A 377 15.98 0.47 -4.96
C VAL A 377 15.13 1.68 -5.36
N ILE A 378 15.73 2.81 -5.74
CA ILE A 378 14.95 4.02 -6.07
C ILE A 378 14.11 3.85 -7.34
N PRO A 379 14.63 3.35 -8.49
CA PRO A 379 13.76 3.13 -9.64
C PRO A 379 12.62 2.14 -9.35
N LEU A 380 12.88 1.05 -8.62
CA LEU A 380 11.83 0.14 -8.17
C LEU A 380 10.79 0.89 -7.32
N THR A 381 11.24 1.72 -6.38
CA THR A 381 10.38 2.54 -5.50
C THR A 381 9.47 3.46 -6.28
N LEU A 382 9.96 4.13 -7.34
CA LEU A 382 9.15 4.99 -8.19
C LEU A 382 8.02 4.22 -8.89
N GLY A 383 8.33 3.04 -9.44
CA GLY A 383 7.35 2.18 -10.07
C GLY A 383 6.28 1.68 -9.09
N VAL A 384 6.71 1.27 -7.90
CA VAL A 384 5.80 0.81 -6.83
C VAL A 384 4.94 1.96 -6.31
N ALA A 385 5.49 3.15 -6.12
CA ALA A 385 4.71 4.32 -5.70
C ALA A 385 3.63 4.67 -6.73
N ALA A 386 3.95 4.61 -8.03
CA ALA A 386 2.97 4.82 -9.09
C ALA A 386 1.87 3.75 -9.11
N PHE A 387 2.20 2.47 -8.90
CA PHE A 387 1.23 1.38 -8.75
C PHE A 387 0.32 1.57 -7.53
N MET A 388 0.90 1.87 -6.37
CA MET A 388 0.16 2.03 -5.13
C MET A 388 -0.78 3.23 -5.22
N ASN A 389 -0.32 4.33 -5.82
CA ASN A 389 -1.14 5.51 -6.04
C ASN A 389 -2.24 5.23 -7.07
N PHE A 390 -1.95 4.52 -8.17
CA PHE A 390 -2.95 4.10 -9.17
C PHE A 390 -4.13 3.36 -8.54
N GLY A 391 -3.88 2.43 -7.61
CA GLY A 391 -4.95 1.73 -6.91
C GLY A 391 -5.63 2.48 -5.79
N GLY A 392 -5.18 3.70 -5.53
CA GLY A 392 -5.51 4.41 -4.30
C GLY A 392 -5.09 3.65 -3.05
N TYR A 393 -4.14 2.71 -3.12
CA TYR A 393 -3.71 1.91 -1.98
C TYR A 393 -2.90 2.73 -0.98
N HIS A 394 -1.94 3.47 -1.51
CA HIS A 394 -1.03 4.33 -0.75
C HIS A 394 -0.58 5.51 -1.62
N THR A 395 -0.24 6.60 -0.95
CA THR A 395 0.35 7.81 -1.53
C THR A 395 1.87 7.69 -1.60
N PHE A 396 2.50 8.62 -2.33
CA PHE A 396 3.97 8.68 -2.38
C PHE A 396 4.56 8.92 -0.98
N ASN A 397 3.84 9.62 -0.11
CA ASN A 397 4.24 9.89 1.26
C ASN A 397 4.38 8.64 2.12
N GLU A 398 3.67 7.57 1.77
CA GLU A 398 3.65 6.31 2.53
C GLU A 398 4.59 5.26 1.93
N VAL A 399 5.06 5.46 0.70
CA VAL A 399 5.83 4.49 -0.10
C VAL A 399 7.29 4.93 -0.26
N VAL A 400 7.53 6.16 -0.70
CA VAL A 400 8.87 6.63 -1.06
C VAL A 400 9.83 6.60 0.13
N PRO A 401 9.47 7.06 1.34
CA PRO A 401 10.40 7.05 2.48
C PRO A 401 10.92 5.66 2.87
N ILE A 402 10.14 4.59 2.61
CA ILE A 402 10.55 3.20 2.87
C ILE A 402 11.67 2.81 1.89
N GLY A 403 11.46 3.08 0.60
CA GLY A 403 12.47 2.86 -0.44
C GLY A 403 13.73 3.68 -0.22
N GLU A 404 13.59 4.95 0.19
CA GLU A 404 14.71 5.81 0.53
C GLU A 404 15.56 5.23 1.67
N ALA A 405 14.93 4.82 2.77
CA ALA A 405 15.64 4.22 3.91
C ALA A 405 16.48 3.01 3.47
N MET A 406 15.88 2.06 2.73
CA MET A 406 16.62 0.91 2.20
C MET A 406 17.73 1.33 1.23
N SER A 407 17.45 2.26 0.32
CA SER A 407 18.41 2.73 -0.70
C SER A 407 19.67 3.35 -0.10
N TYR A 408 19.54 3.98 1.08
CA TYR A 408 20.64 4.59 1.84
C TYR A 408 21.22 3.65 2.91
N GLY A 409 20.76 2.40 2.97
CA GLY A 409 21.24 1.40 3.93
C GLY A 409 20.81 1.68 5.38
N LYS A 410 19.78 2.50 5.59
CA LYS A 410 19.31 2.96 6.91
C LYS A 410 18.06 2.21 7.36
N PRO A 411 17.84 2.07 8.67
CA PRO A 411 16.55 1.63 9.19
C PRO A 411 15.44 2.61 8.81
N PHE A 412 14.27 2.09 8.44
CA PHE A 412 13.07 2.87 8.24
C PHE A 412 12.44 3.24 9.59
N VAL A 413 12.05 4.51 9.71
CA VAL A 413 11.38 5.04 10.90
C VAL A 413 9.96 5.46 10.50
N PRO A 414 8.91 4.90 11.13
CA PRO A 414 7.50 5.16 10.79
C PRO A 414 7.01 6.52 11.36
N SER A 415 7.72 7.60 11.03
CA SER A 415 7.38 8.98 11.38
C SER A 415 7.77 9.94 10.26
N ASN A 416 6.90 10.90 10.00
CA ASN A 416 7.20 11.97 9.07
C ASN A 416 8.17 13.02 9.64
N LYS A 417 8.53 12.95 10.93
CA LYS A 417 9.56 13.79 11.56
C LYS A 417 10.99 13.24 11.40
N SER A 418 11.17 12.08 10.77
CA SER A 418 12.49 11.47 10.63
C SER A 418 13.48 12.35 9.84
N ALA A 419 14.78 12.29 10.18
CA ALA A 419 15.82 13.14 9.58
C ALA A 419 15.92 13.01 8.05
N LEU A 420 15.58 11.83 7.50
CA LEU A 420 15.51 11.58 6.05
C LEU A 420 14.36 12.31 5.37
N GLN A 421 13.42 12.86 6.13
CA GLN A 421 12.23 13.55 5.64
C GLN A 421 12.24 15.07 5.91
N THR A 422 13.43 15.64 6.11
CA THR A 422 13.62 17.08 6.32
C THR A 422 13.40 17.89 5.05
N SER A 423 13.79 17.37 3.88
CA SER A 423 13.47 17.99 2.60
C SER A 423 12.04 17.69 2.17
N ASP A 424 11.46 18.51 1.29
CA ASP A 424 10.14 18.24 0.74
C ASP A 424 10.15 16.93 -0.09
N LEU A 425 9.10 16.12 0.08
CA LEU A 425 8.95 14.85 -0.61
C LEU A 425 8.92 15.01 -2.14
N TYR A 426 8.21 16.01 -2.65
CA TYR A 426 7.99 16.19 -4.08
C TYR A 426 9.23 16.76 -4.78
N ASP A 427 10.08 17.49 -4.04
CA ASP A 427 11.44 17.80 -4.48
C ASP A 427 12.28 16.53 -4.68
N ARG A 428 12.26 15.61 -3.70
CA ARG A 428 12.99 14.34 -3.80
C ARG A 428 12.46 13.46 -4.95
N VAL A 429 11.14 13.32 -5.07
CA VAL A 429 10.51 12.57 -6.18
C VAL A 429 10.93 13.14 -7.54
N GLN A 430 10.92 14.47 -7.71
CA GLN A 430 11.39 15.11 -8.94
C GLN A 430 12.88 14.83 -9.19
N ALA A 431 13.73 14.87 -8.17
CA ALA A 431 15.15 14.56 -8.30
C ALA A 431 15.39 13.11 -8.75
N TYR A 432 14.64 12.16 -8.19
CA TYR A 432 14.69 10.76 -8.62
C TYR A 432 14.16 10.56 -10.03
N ALA A 433 13.04 11.23 -10.38
CA ALA A 433 12.50 11.22 -11.73
C ALA A 433 13.54 11.69 -12.76
N ARG A 434 14.25 12.78 -12.46
CA ARG A 434 15.33 13.30 -13.31
C ARG A 434 16.44 12.28 -13.56
N LYS A 435 16.77 11.48 -12.54
CA LYS A 435 17.88 10.53 -12.59
C LYS A 435 17.52 9.20 -13.27
N TYR A 436 16.31 8.70 -13.07
CA TYR A 436 15.93 7.33 -13.43
C TYR A 436 14.84 7.22 -14.50
N LEU A 437 14.15 8.31 -14.83
CA LEU A 437 13.12 8.32 -15.86
C LEU A 437 13.61 9.04 -17.11
N LYS A 438 12.90 8.86 -18.23
CA LYS A 438 13.22 9.56 -19.47
C LYS A 438 13.04 11.08 -19.28
N PRO A 439 13.83 11.92 -19.99
CA PRO A 439 13.72 13.37 -19.88
C PRO A 439 12.30 13.90 -20.08
N MET A 440 11.54 13.34 -21.02
CA MET A 440 10.15 13.73 -21.26
C MET A 440 9.26 13.44 -20.05
N THR A 441 9.37 12.25 -19.45
CA THR A 441 8.64 11.89 -18.22
C THR A 441 8.97 12.84 -17.06
N PHE A 442 10.25 13.19 -16.90
CA PHE A 442 10.68 14.16 -15.90
C PHE A 442 10.12 15.57 -16.13
N ASN A 443 10.08 16.02 -17.39
CA ASN A 443 9.54 17.34 -17.74
C ASN A 443 8.04 17.42 -17.41
N GLU A 444 7.26 16.39 -17.76
CA GLU A 444 5.85 16.30 -17.41
C GLU A 444 5.64 16.35 -15.89
N ILE A 445 6.38 15.52 -15.13
CA ILE A 445 6.35 15.54 -13.65
C ILE A 445 6.65 16.94 -13.10
N SER A 446 7.59 17.66 -13.72
CA SER A 446 7.97 19.01 -13.32
C SER A 446 6.85 20.02 -13.57
N SER A 447 6.12 19.90 -14.68
CA SER A 447 4.94 20.72 -14.97
C SER A 447 3.84 20.54 -13.91
N TYR A 448 3.52 19.29 -13.55
CA TYR A 448 2.58 19.00 -12.46
C TYR A 448 3.04 19.59 -11.12
N LYS A 449 4.34 19.53 -10.82
CA LYS A 449 4.90 20.09 -9.60
C LYS A 449 4.78 21.61 -9.55
N ASN A 450 5.03 22.28 -10.67
CA ASN A 450 4.90 23.75 -10.75
C ASN A 450 3.47 24.18 -10.45
N VAL A 451 2.48 23.52 -11.06
CA VAL A 451 1.06 23.76 -10.76
C VAL A 451 0.74 23.54 -9.28
N HIS A 452 1.27 22.47 -8.67
CA HIS A 452 1.11 22.24 -7.24
C HIS A 452 1.66 23.38 -6.39
N ASN A 453 2.90 23.81 -6.68
CA ASN A 453 3.58 24.87 -5.96
C ASN A 453 2.85 26.21 -6.09
N ASP A 454 2.37 26.54 -7.29
CA ASP A 454 1.63 27.79 -7.54
C ASP A 454 0.35 27.84 -6.71
N ILE A 455 -0.42 26.75 -6.67
CA ILE A 455 -1.62 26.64 -5.84
C ILE A 455 -1.28 26.78 -4.35
N VAL A 456 -0.23 26.09 -3.87
CA VAL A 456 0.19 26.16 -2.46
C VAL A 456 0.63 27.59 -2.09
N ASN A 457 1.38 28.25 -2.98
CA ASN A 457 1.83 29.63 -2.76
C ASN A 457 0.67 30.62 -2.73
N GLN A 458 -0.30 30.47 -3.63
CA GLN A 458 -1.53 31.27 -3.63
C GLN A 458 -2.30 31.08 -2.32
N LEU A 459 -2.52 29.82 -1.90
CA LEU A 459 -3.24 29.53 -0.66
C LEU A 459 -2.54 30.10 0.58
N LYS A 460 -1.20 30.12 0.62
CA LYS A 460 -0.43 30.76 1.71
C LYS A 460 -0.61 32.27 1.74
N GLN A 461 -0.78 32.91 0.58
CA GLN A 461 -1.06 34.35 0.49
C GLN A 461 -2.48 34.67 0.93
N GLU A 462 -3.47 33.87 0.52
CA GLU A 462 -4.88 34.03 0.86
C GLU A 462 -5.19 33.69 2.32
N HIS A 463 -4.50 32.69 2.87
CA HIS A 463 -4.70 32.19 4.23
C HIS A 463 -3.41 32.29 5.04
N LYS A 464 -3.15 33.44 5.66
CA LYS A 464 -1.93 33.66 6.48
C LYS A 464 -1.74 32.67 7.64
N SER A 465 -2.82 32.01 8.09
CA SER A 465 -2.77 30.96 9.12
C SER A 465 -2.44 29.57 8.57
N LEU A 466 -2.34 29.41 7.24
CA LEU A 466 -1.98 28.14 6.61
C LEU A 466 -0.49 27.86 6.85
N SER A 467 -0.22 26.97 7.79
CA SER A 467 1.10 26.38 7.99
C SER A 467 1.14 24.93 7.50
N LEU A 468 2.25 24.61 6.85
CA LEU A 468 2.64 23.25 6.44
C LEU A 468 3.88 22.75 7.21
N ASP A 469 4.22 23.40 8.32
CA ASP A 469 5.34 23.00 9.17
C ASP A 469 4.89 21.90 10.14
N ILE A 470 5.56 20.75 10.08
CA ILE A 470 5.28 19.64 11.00
C ILE A 470 5.68 19.98 12.46
N ASN A 471 6.58 20.94 12.65
CA ASN A 471 6.99 21.40 13.98
C ASN A 471 5.89 22.17 14.71
N ASP A 472 4.80 22.53 14.01
CA ASP A 472 3.60 23.01 14.67
C ASP A 472 2.92 21.93 15.52
N LEU A 473 3.23 20.65 15.32
CA LEU A 473 2.82 19.57 16.22
C LEU A 473 3.89 19.39 17.31
N SER A 474 3.53 19.61 18.58
CA SER A 474 4.44 19.44 19.72
C SER A 474 5.11 18.05 19.72
N ASP A 475 6.39 17.97 20.08
CA ASP A 475 7.15 16.71 20.17
C ASP A 475 6.71 15.79 21.32
N THR A 476 5.76 16.23 22.13
CA THR A 476 5.69 15.82 23.53
C THR A 476 5.26 14.39 23.78
N ILE A 477 4.86 13.61 22.78
CA ILE A 477 4.41 12.25 23.08
C ILE A 477 4.62 11.32 21.85
N TYR A 478 4.96 10.06 22.09
CA TYR A 478 4.53 8.86 21.32
C TYR A 478 5.57 7.99 20.59
N TYR A 479 6.87 8.32 20.52
CA TYR A 479 7.90 7.39 19.95
C TYR A 479 8.95 6.88 20.96
N THR A 480 8.90 7.30 22.21
CA THR A 480 9.70 6.72 23.29
C THR A 480 8.86 5.73 24.10
N LYS A 481 9.00 4.45 23.74
CA LYS A 481 9.12 3.36 24.72
C LYS A 481 10.22 2.43 24.28
#